data_AF-A0A945UH01-F1
#
_entry.id   AF-A0A945UH01-F1
#
_cell.length_a   1.000
_cell.length_b   1.000
_cell.length_c   1.000
_cell.angle_alpha   90.00
_cell.angle_beta   90.00
_cell.angle_gamma   90.00
#
_symmetry.space_group_name_H-M   'P 1'
#
loop_
_entity.id
_entity.type
_entity.pdbx_description
1 polymer ?
#
loop_
_entity_poly.entity_id
_entity_poly.type
_entity_poly.pdbx_seq_one_letter_code
_entity_poly.pdbx_strand_id
1 'polypeptide(L)'
;MNGLKSIIAYYRRKRSVTLLWHHGLVFVVAIMIMVGARATFAPWMPLFWPLLIWYIVFSLHFLLVRSLTANDEWADERADKIRRHAYDFQHVKDIYIKPTNFKEPTYPLDDQDK
;
A
#
# COMPACT_ATOMS: atom_id res chain seq x y z
N MET A 1 -21.38 -22.84 16.06
CA MET A 1 -21.28 -21.36 16.20
C MET A 1 -19.85 -20.94 15.88
N ASN A 2 -19.64 -20.35 14.71
CA ASN A 2 -18.30 -20.08 14.18
C ASN A 2 -17.84 -18.66 14.56
N GLY A 3 -17.31 -18.49 15.78
CA GLY A 3 -16.72 -17.22 16.22
C GLY A 3 -15.68 -16.68 15.24
N LEU A 4 -14.90 -17.59 14.64
CA LEU A 4 -13.92 -17.27 13.59
C LEU A 4 -14.55 -16.60 12.36
N LYS A 5 -15.71 -17.08 11.89
CA LYS A 5 -16.40 -16.49 10.73
C LYS A 5 -16.94 -15.10 11.03
N SER A 6 -17.42 -14.87 12.26
CA SER A 6 -17.89 -13.56 12.71
C SER A 6 -16.76 -12.54 12.80
N ILE A 7 -15.60 -12.96 13.33
CA ILE A 7 -14.39 -12.12 13.39
C ILE A 7 -13.93 -11.76 11.97
N ILE A 8 -13.84 -12.73 11.06
CA ILE A 8 -13.42 -12.48 9.67
C ILE A 8 -14.40 -11.52 8.97
N ALA A 9 -15.71 -11.71 9.13
CA ALA A 9 -16.72 -10.83 8.55
C ALA A 9 -16.66 -9.39 9.12
N TYR A 10 -16.37 -9.24 10.41
CA TYR A 10 -16.18 -7.93 11.06
C TYR A 10 -14.97 -7.19 10.48
N TYR A 11 -13.84 -7.87 10.35
CA TYR A 11 -12.62 -7.29 9.77
C TYR A 11 -12.75 -6.97 8.28
N ARG A 12 -13.53 -7.76 7.52
CA ARG A 12 -13.81 -7.51 6.10
C ARG A 12 -14.63 -6.25 5.87
N ARG A 13 -15.51 -5.87 6.81
CA ARG A 13 -16.42 -4.72 6.67
C ARG A 13 -15.81 -3.41 7.17
N LYS A 14 -14.87 -3.46 8.13
CA LYS A 14 -14.18 -2.26 8.62
C LYS A 14 -13.07 -1.87 7.64
N ARG A 15 -13.03 -0.59 7.26
CA ARG A 15 -11.94 0.00 6.46
C ARG A 15 -10.61 -0.31 7.16
N SER A 16 -9.77 -1.17 6.58
CA SER A 16 -8.53 -1.69 7.20
C SER A 16 -7.63 -0.56 7.74
N VAL A 17 -7.73 0.61 7.14
CA VAL A 17 -7.09 1.87 7.53
C VAL A 17 -7.44 2.32 8.95
N THR A 18 -8.71 2.24 9.37
CA THR A 18 -9.10 2.69 10.72
C THR A 18 -8.60 1.75 11.79
N LEU A 19 -8.60 0.45 11.51
CA LEU A 19 -8.12 -0.57 12.43
C LEU A 19 -6.60 -0.47 12.61
N LEU A 20 -5.89 -0.19 11.52
CA LEU A 20 -4.46 0.10 11.50
C LEU A 20 -4.13 1.38 12.27
N TRP A 21 -4.95 2.43 12.14
CA TRP A 21 -4.78 3.68 12.89
C TRP A 21 -4.87 3.46 14.41
N HIS A 22 -5.87 2.71 14.88
CA HIS A 22 -6.03 2.43 16.31
C HIS A 22 -4.85 1.61 16.85
N HIS A 23 -4.39 0.60 16.12
CA HIS A 23 -3.24 -0.22 16.56
C HIS A 23 -1.93 0.56 16.52
N GLY A 24 -1.73 1.43 15.52
CA GLY A 24 -0.59 2.35 15.45
C GLY A 24 -0.57 3.34 16.61
N LEU A 25 -1.73 3.87 16.99
CA LEU A 25 -1.85 4.78 18.14
C LEU A 25 -1.51 4.06 19.45
N VAL A 26 -2.05 2.85 19.67
CA VAL A 26 -1.70 2.02 20.83
C VAL A 26 -0.20 1.74 20.89
N PHE A 27 0.43 1.45 19.75
CA PHE A 27 1.87 1.19 19.68
C PHE A 27 2.70 2.41 20.10
N VAL A 28 2.38 3.60 19.57
CA VAL A 28 3.07 4.84 19.93
C VAL A 28 2.89 5.15 21.42
N VAL A 29 1.68 5.00 21.95
CA VAL A 29 1.40 5.21 23.37
C VAL A 29 2.20 4.24 24.24
N ALA A 30 2.25 2.95 23.87
CA ALA A 30 3.01 1.94 24.61
C ALA A 30 4.51 2.24 24.59
N ILE A 31 5.08 2.67 23.46
CA ILE A 31 6.47 3.12 23.36
C ILE A 31 6.72 4.30 24.31
N MET A 32 5.86 5.32 24.24
CA MET A 32 6.01 6.53 25.06
C MET A 32 5.98 6.19 26.56
N ILE A 33 5.07 5.31 26.98
CA ILE A 33 5.01 4.83 28.37
C ILE A 33 6.28 4.06 28.74
N MET A 34 6.75 3.15 27.89
CA MET A 34 7.95 2.36 28.20
C MET A 34 9.22 3.22 28.29
N VAL A 35 9.38 4.17 27.35
CA VAL A 35 10.51 5.11 27.36
C VAL A 35 10.43 6.02 28.58
N GLY A 36 9.24 6.55 28.90
CA GLY A 36 9.00 7.38 30.08
C GLY A 36 9.28 6.63 31.38
N ALA A 37 8.84 5.38 31.50
CA ALA A 37 9.10 4.53 32.67
C ALA A 37 10.60 4.28 32.86
N ARG A 38 11.34 4.03 31.78
CA ARG A 38 12.80 3.86 31.84
C ARG A 38 13.51 5.14 32.27
N ALA A 39 13.02 6.30 31.86
CA ALA A 39 13.62 7.59 32.20
C ALA A 39 13.37 8.03 33.65
N THR A 40 12.33 7.48 34.31
CA THR A 40 11.86 7.98 35.62
C THR A 40 12.13 7.03 36.77
N PHE A 41 11.55 5.83 36.75
CA PHE A 41 11.54 4.93 37.91
C PHE A 41 12.05 3.51 37.62
N ALA A 42 12.22 3.12 36.36
CA ALA A 42 12.68 1.78 35.97
C ALA A 42 13.83 1.79 34.95
N PRO A 43 15.00 2.39 35.26
CA PRO A 43 16.13 2.50 34.33
C PRO A 43 16.69 1.15 33.87
N TRP A 44 16.51 0.08 34.65
CA TRP A 44 16.90 -1.29 34.30
C TRP A 44 15.95 -1.95 33.30
N MET A 45 14.78 -1.38 33.01
CA MET A 45 13.76 -2.03 32.18
C MET A 45 14.23 -2.21 30.73
N PRO A 46 14.34 -3.44 30.20
CA PRO A 46 14.81 -3.68 28.85
C PRO A 46 13.79 -3.17 27.82
N LEU A 47 14.20 -2.23 26.95
CA LEU A 47 13.35 -1.71 25.87
C LEU A 47 13.39 -2.58 24.62
N PHE A 48 14.55 -3.17 24.33
CA PHE A 48 14.78 -3.84 23.06
C PHE A 48 13.84 -5.04 22.85
N TRP A 49 13.78 -5.97 23.81
CA TRP A 49 13.03 -7.21 23.64
C TRP A 49 11.51 -7.01 23.54
N PRO A 50 10.85 -6.24 24.43
CA PRO A 50 9.41 -6.06 24.32
C PRO A 50 9.03 -5.33 23.03
N LEU A 51 9.80 -4.31 22.63
CA LEU A 51 9.55 -3.58 21.39
C LEU A 51 9.79 -4.44 20.15
N LEU A 52 10.82 -5.27 20.14
CA LEU A 52 11.10 -6.21 19.05
C LEU A 52 9.97 -7.23 18.86
N ILE A 53 9.55 -7.88 19.95
CA ILE A 53 8.45 -8.84 19.93
C ILE A 53 7.18 -8.16 19.41
N TRP A 54 6.89 -6.98 19.93
CA TRP A 54 5.71 -6.22 19.53
C TRP A 54 5.76 -5.81 18.05
N TYR A 55 6.93 -5.41 17.55
CA TYR A 55 7.14 -5.08 16.14
C TYR A 55 6.87 -6.29 15.22
N ILE A 56 7.36 -7.48 15.61
CA ILE A 56 7.13 -8.71 14.86
C ILE A 56 5.64 -9.07 14.84
N VAL A 57 4.98 -9.04 16.00
CA VAL A 57 3.54 -9.30 16.11
C VAL A 57 2.74 -8.31 15.27
N PHE A 58 3.10 -7.03 15.30
CA PHE A 58 2.44 -5.99 14.51
C PHE A 58 2.64 -6.19 13.00
N SER A 59 3.86 -6.52 12.57
CA SER A 59 4.16 -6.81 11.16
C SER A 59 3.37 -8.02 10.67
N LEU A 60 3.32 -9.10 11.47
CA LEU A 60 2.54 -10.28 11.16
C LEU A 60 1.05 -9.96 11.09
N HIS A 61 0.52 -9.20 12.04
CA HIS A 61 -0.88 -8.78 12.04
C HIS A 61 -1.23 -7.99 10.78
N PHE A 62 -0.36 -7.07 10.35
CA PHE A 62 -0.53 -6.32 9.11
C PHE A 62 -0.61 -7.24 7.88
N LEU A 63 0.30 -8.19 7.77
CA LEU A 63 0.32 -9.15 6.67
C LEU A 63 -0.93 -10.04 6.66
N LEU A 64 -1.37 -10.49 7.83
CA LEU A 64 -2.58 -11.31 7.97
C LEU A 64 -3.86 -10.53 7.62
N VAL A 65 -4.00 -9.30 8.11
CA VAL A 65 -5.17 -8.47 7.77
C VAL A 65 -5.19 -8.20 6.26
N ARG A 66 -4.03 -7.90 5.66
CA ARG A 66 -3.93 -7.67 4.22
C ARG A 66 -4.26 -8.93 3.41
N SER A 67 -3.78 -10.10 3.83
CA SER A 67 -4.06 -11.35 3.11
C SER A 67 -5.52 -11.76 3.23
N LEU A 68 -6.16 -11.55 4.39
CA LEU A 68 -7.59 -11.82 4.57
C LEU A 68 -8.51 -10.92 3.73
N THR A 69 -8.01 -9.74 3.32
CA THR A 69 -8.73 -8.85 2.41
C THR A 69 -8.52 -9.17 0.93
N ALA A 70 -7.62 -10.11 0.59
CA ALA A 70 -7.45 -10.55 -0.78
C ALA A 70 -8.59 -11.50 -1.17
N ASN A 71 -9.46 -11.05 -2.06
CA ASN A 71 -10.50 -11.83 -2.70
C ASN A 71 -10.30 -11.84 -4.23
N ASP A 72 -11.06 -12.68 -4.94
CA ASP A 72 -10.93 -12.82 -6.39
C ASP A 72 -11.17 -11.49 -7.13
N GLU A 73 -12.16 -10.72 -6.68
CA GLU A 73 -12.44 -9.37 -7.22
C GLU A 73 -11.25 -8.41 -7.06
N TRP A 74 -10.60 -8.40 -5.89
CA TRP A 74 -9.36 -7.64 -5.67
C TRP A 74 -8.23 -8.11 -6.58
N ALA A 75 -8.13 -9.42 -6.82
CA ALA A 75 -7.09 -9.99 -7.68
C ALA A 75 -7.28 -9.54 -9.13
N ASP A 76 -8.52 -9.57 -9.64
CA ASP A 76 -8.87 -9.13 -10.98
C ASP A 76 -8.61 -7.63 -11.17
N GLU A 77 -9.09 -6.78 -10.24
CA GLU A 77 -8.80 -5.34 -10.25
C GLU A 77 -7.30 -5.05 -10.22
N ARG A 78 -6.54 -5.82 -9.42
CA ARG A 78 -5.10 -5.64 -9.28
C ARG A 78 -4.36 -6.06 -10.56
N ALA A 79 -4.78 -7.16 -11.19
CA ALA A 79 -4.24 -7.61 -12.47
C ALA A 79 -4.49 -6.58 -13.58
N ASP A 80 -5.70 -6.04 -13.66
CA ASP A 80 -6.06 -4.99 -14.61
C ASP A 80 -5.24 -3.72 -14.41
N LYS A 81 -5.03 -3.30 -13.15
CA LYS A 81 -4.17 -2.16 -12.84
C LYS A 81 -2.72 -2.39 -13.28
N ILE A 82 -2.19 -3.59 -13.08
CA ILE A 82 -0.83 -3.94 -13.52
C ILE A 82 -0.75 -3.92 -15.05
N ARG A 83 -1.75 -4.49 -15.75
CA ARG A 83 -1.82 -4.45 -17.22
C ARG A 83 -1.85 -3.04 -17.77
N ARG A 84 -2.67 -2.14 -17.19
CA ARG A 84 -2.71 -0.72 -17.57
C ARG A 84 -1.36 -0.04 -17.38
N HIS A 85 -0.71 -0.23 -16.22
CA HIS A 85 0.61 0.35 -15.99
C HIS A 85 1.68 -0.21 -16.95
N ALA A 86 1.66 -1.52 -17.24
CA ALA A 86 2.57 -2.11 -18.21
C ALA A 86 2.35 -1.55 -19.63
N TYR A 87 1.08 -1.30 -20.00
CA TYR A 87 0.73 -0.66 -21.26
C TYR A 87 1.27 0.77 -21.35
N ASP A 88 1.15 1.56 -20.27
CA ASP A 88 1.74 2.90 -20.20
C ASP A 88 3.27 2.87 -20.34
N PHE A 89 3.95 1.91 -19.71
CA PHE A 89 5.41 1.75 -19.84
C PHE A 89 5.82 1.43 -21.28
N GLN A 90 5.06 0.59 -21.98
CA GLN A 90 5.30 0.29 -23.38
C GLN A 90 5.09 1.52 -24.26
N HIS A 91 4.03 2.30 -24.00
CA HIS A 91 3.77 3.55 -24.72
C HIS A 91 4.89 4.58 -24.55
N VAL A 92 5.40 4.74 -23.31
CA VAL A 92 6.55 5.62 -23.03
C VAL A 92 7.80 5.12 -23.76
N LYS A 93 8.05 3.81 -23.76
CA LYS A 93 9.20 3.22 -24.46
C LYS A 93 9.13 3.45 -25.97
N ASP A 94 7.94 3.36 -26.57
CA ASP A 94 7.74 3.61 -28.01
C ASP A 94 8.02 5.08 -28.39
N ILE A 95 7.79 6.04 -27.50
CA ILE A 95 8.16 7.46 -27.70
C ILE A 95 9.69 7.62 -27.75
N TYR A 96 10.44 6.94 -26.89
CA TYR A 96 11.89 7.07 -26.82
C TYR A 96 12.65 6.27 -27.89
N ILE A 97 12.07 5.18 -28.39
CA ILE A 97 12.76 4.27 -29.33
C ILE A 97 12.47 4.62 -30.79
N LYS A 98 11.36 5.32 -31.10
CA LYS A 98 11.15 5.84 -32.45
C LYS A 98 12.17 6.94 -32.73
N PRO A 99 13.09 6.78 -33.70
CA PRO A 99 13.83 7.92 -34.19
C PRO A 99 12.80 8.94 -34.68
N THR A 100 12.89 10.16 -34.15
CA THR A 100 12.06 11.31 -34.51
C THR A 100 12.35 11.75 -35.95
N ASN A 101 12.11 10.87 -36.93
CA ASN A 101 11.98 11.25 -38.32
C ASN A 101 10.55 11.80 -38.49
N PHE A 102 10.31 12.96 -37.89
CA PHE A 102 9.16 13.77 -38.23
C PHE A 102 9.37 14.23 -39.67
N LYS A 103 8.86 13.48 -40.65
CA LYS A 103 8.40 14.14 -41.88
C LYS A 103 7.22 14.98 -41.44
N GLU A 104 7.42 16.29 -41.36
CA GLU A 104 6.30 17.22 -41.27
C GLU A 104 5.26 16.82 -42.32
N PRO A 105 3.98 16.68 -41.96
CA PRO A 105 2.95 16.52 -42.96
C PRO A 105 2.96 17.78 -43.83
N THR A 106 3.53 17.69 -45.02
CA THR A 106 3.37 18.71 -46.05
C THR A 106 1.93 18.62 -46.51
N TYR A 107 1.05 19.35 -45.83
CA TYR A 107 -0.25 19.66 -46.38
C TYR A 107 -0.02 20.33 -47.73
N PRO A 108 -0.59 19.83 -48.85
CA PRO A 108 -0.67 20.66 -50.03
C PRO A 108 -1.44 21.90 -49.61
N LEU A 109 -0.80 23.07 -49.73
CA LEU A 109 -1.52 24.34 -49.71
C LEU A 109 -2.45 24.24 -50.93
N ASP A 110 -3.71 23.93 -50.69
CA ASP A 110 -4.75 24.17 -51.67
C ASP A 110 -4.63 25.64 -52.05
N ASP A 111 -4.36 25.91 -53.32
CA ASP A 111 -4.29 27.24 -53.91
C ASP A 111 -5.70 27.84 -53.90
N GLN A 112 -6.23 28.10 -52.71
CA GLN A 112 -7.31 29.06 -52.51
C GLN A 112 -6.64 30.42 -52.51
N ASP A 113 -6.43 30.95 -53.71
CA ASP A 113 -6.55 32.37 -54.06
C ASP A 113 -5.92 32.63 -55.44
N LYS A 114 -6.67 32.35 -56.53
CA LYS A 114 -6.92 33.28 -57.67
C LYS A 114 -7.59 32.59 -58.87
#